data_AF-A0A3N4D939-F1
#
_entry.id   AF-A0A3N4D939-F1
#
_cell.length_a   1.000
_cell.length_b   1.000
_cell.length_c   1.000
_cell.angle_alpha   90.00
_cell.angle_beta   90.00
_cell.angle_gamma   90.00
#
_symmetry.space_group_name_H-M   'P 1'
#
loop_
_entity.id
_entity.type
_entity.pdbx_description
1 polymer ?
#
loop_
_entity_poly.entity_id
_entity_poly.type
_entity_poly.pdbx_seq_one_letter_code
_entity_poly.pdbx_strand_id
1 'polypeptide(L)'
;MELAMSEEPKASAQPQPQPQPQRIVSTVLHQIDVESKNCHLIPISGVDSDLEGYLSELLEEINEKEQKRAYGFVRETTEFYRALESYNQDQDLSINLFASNIANRLLDKEVETDKNYGHLGKSGKGHVKKGSFLQFLYREGSLISYLGVKLEHQVFLDEVDFKKKIGLSVANKIYKACKVDYDADCNGQVFLERF
;
A
#
# COMPACT_ATOMS: atom_id res chain seq x y z
N MET A 1 76.76 9.42 -8.94
CA MET A 1 75.99 8.21 -8.61
C MET A 1 74.87 8.68 -7.72
N GLU A 2 73.71 8.98 -8.30
CA GLU A 2 72.58 9.64 -7.65
C GLU A 2 71.42 8.64 -7.62
N LEU A 3 70.92 8.33 -6.42
CA LEU A 3 69.90 7.30 -6.16
C LEU A 3 68.52 7.91 -6.37
N ALA A 4 67.76 7.38 -7.33
CA ALA A 4 66.36 7.75 -7.55
C ALA A 4 65.46 7.08 -6.49
N MET A 5 64.73 7.89 -5.73
CA MET A 5 63.66 7.45 -4.84
C MET A 5 62.36 7.32 -5.65
N SER A 6 61.78 6.12 -5.67
CA SER A 6 60.49 5.81 -6.26
C SER A 6 59.35 6.19 -5.31
N GLU A 7 58.45 7.09 -5.74
CA GLU A 7 57.20 7.41 -5.03
C GLU A 7 56.17 6.27 -5.17
N GLU A 8 55.59 5.86 -4.05
CA GLU A 8 54.47 4.90 -4.00
C GLU A 8 53.15 5.57 -4.44
N PRO A 9 52.25 4.85 -5.14
CA PRO A 9 50.99 5.43 -5.59
C PRO A 9 49.98 5.55 -4.44
N LYS A 10 49.42 6.76 -4.28
CA LYS A 10 48.31 7.06 -3.38
C LYS A 10 47.10 6.17 -3.68
N ALA A 11 46.65 5.42 -2.68
CA ALA A 11 45.41 4.66 -2.70
C ALA A 11 44.21 5.58 -3.03
N SER A 12 43.50 5.26 -4.10
CA SER A 12 42.24 5.89 -4.50
C SER A 12 41.17 5.61 -3.45
N ALA A 13 40.64 6.67 -2.83
CA ALA A 13 39.48 6.59 -1.94
C ALA A 13 38.27 6.03 -2.70
N GLN A 14 37.69 4.94 -2.21
CA GLN A 14 36.44 4.40 -2.73
C GLN A 14 35.29 5.40 -2.47
N PRO A 15 34.41 5.66 -3.45
CA PRO A 15 33.26 6.53 -3.24
C PRO A 15 32.35 5.92 -2.17
N GLN A 16 31.98 6.72 -1.17
CA GLN A 16 30.99 6.33 -0.16
C GLN A 16 29.66 6.01 -0.85
N PRO A 17 28.93 4.96 -0.41
CA PRO A 17 27.64 4.62 -0.99
C PRO A 17 26.69 5.80 -0.79
N GLN A 18 26.19 6.34 -1.91
CA GLN A 18 25.14 7.34 -1.88
C GLN A 18 23.88 6.73 -1.27
N PRO A 19 23.11 7.49 -0.45
CA PRO A 19 21.87 6.99 0.12
C PRO A 19 20.93 6.57 -1.01
N GLN A 20 20.49 5.31 -1.00
CA GLN A 20 19.50 4.85 -1.95
C GLN A 20 18.19 5.62 -1.70
N PRO A 21 17.49 6.07 -2.75
CA PRO A 21 16.21 6.75 -2.59
C PRO A 21 15.24 5.84 -1.83
N GLN A 22 14.48 6.43 -0.90
CA GLN A 22 13.50 5.69 -0.10
C GLN A 22 12.51 4.97 -1.02
N ARG A 23 12.39 3.65 -0.84
CA ARG A 23 11.54 2.79 -1.70
C ARG A 23 10.08 3.18 -1.59
N ILE A 24 9.60 3.50 -0.39
CA ILE A 24 8.24 4.01 -0.15
C ILE A 24 8.28 5.54 -0.22
N VAL A 25 7.44 6.12 -1.08
CA VAL A 25 7.37 7.56 -1.34
C VAL A 25 6.33 8.24 -0.43
N SER A 26 5.14 7.65 -0.33
CA SER A 26 4.07 8.17 0.52
C SER A 26 3.10 7.05 0.90
N THR A 27 2.50 7.13 2.09
CA THR A 27 1.57 6.13 2.60
C THR A 27 0.45 6.78 3.40
N VAL A 28 -0.74 6.21 3.31
CA VAL A 28 -1.89 6.55 4.16
C VAL A 28 -2.66 5.29 4.53
N LEU A 29 -3.19 5.29 5.75
CA LEU A 29 -3.97 4.18 6.28
C LEU A 29 -5.34 4.71 6.69
N HIS A 30 -6.39 4.13 6.13
CA HIS A 30 -7.77 4.36 6.55
C HIS A 30 -8.30 3.12 7.28
N GLN A 31 -8.97 3.31 8.41
CA GLN A 31 -9.80 2.26 8.98
C GLN A 31 -11.18 2.32 8.34
N ILE A 32 -11.65 1.17 7.85
CA ILE A 32 -12.96 1.00 7.25
C ILE A 32 -13.81 0.14 8.19
N ASP A 33 -14.95 0.68 8.63
CA ASP A 33 -15.95 -0.01 9.43
C ASP A 33 -17.28 -0.02 8.67
N VAL A 34 -17.59 -1.17 8.08
CA VAL A 34 -18.80 -1.40 7.28
C VAL A 34 -20.06 -1.36 8.15
N GLU A 35 -19.96 -1.76 9.42
CA GLU A 35 -21.10 -1.78 10.35
C GLU A 35 -21.53 -0.37 10.74
N SER A 36 -20.57 0.45 11.17
CA SER A 36 -20.83 1.84 11.52
C SER A 36 -20.87 2.78 10.32
N LYS A 37 -20.56 2.27 9.11
CA LYS A 37 -20.43 3.04 7.87
C LYS A 37 -19.47 4.21 8.04
N ASN A 38 -18.34 3.94 8.68
CA ASN A 38 -17.34 4.94 8.98
C ASN A 38 -16.03 4.60 8.30
N CYS A 39 -15.40 5.63 7.73
CA CYS A 39 -14.04 5.57 7.23
C CYS A 39 -13.28 6.74 7.86
N HIS A 40 -12.16 6.47 8.52
CA HIS A 40 -11.32 7.52 9.09
C HIS A 40 -9.85 7.25 8.85
N LEU A 41 -9.09 8.33 8.69
CA LEU A 41 -7.66 8.29 8.55
C LEU A 41 -7.01 7.94 9.90
N ILE A 42 -6.12 6.95 9.88
CA ILE A 42 -5.21 6.66 10.99
C ILE A 42 -3.91 7.42 10.72
N PRO A 43 -3.52 8.38 11.58
CA PRO A 43 -2.25 9.07 11.43
C PRO A 43 -1.08 8.08 11.52
N ILE A 44 -0.26 8.04 10.49
CA ILE A 44 1.00 7.29 10.49
C ILE A 44 2.08 8.23 11.03
N SER A 45 2.65 7.90 12.17
CA SER A 45 3.60 8.76 12.87
C SER A 45 5.04 8.32 12.56
N GLY A 46 5.77 9.11 11.78
CA GLY A 46 7.21 8.93 11.54
C GLY A 46 7.60 7.79 10.59
N VAL A 47 8.90 7.70 10.30
CA VAL A 47 9.50 6.58 9.56
C VAL A 47 9.62 5.41 10.55
N ASP A 48 8.52 4.68 10.72
CA ASP A 48 8.49 3.48 11.55
C ASP A 48 9.11 2.32 10.77
N SER A 49 10.23 1.79 11.25
CA SER A 49 10.93 0.66 10.63
C SER A 49 10.04 -0.57 10.51
N ASP A 50 9.09 -0.75 11.44
CA ASP A 50 8.18 -1.88 11.44
C ASP A 50 7.11 -1.72 10.34
N LEU A 51 6.66 -0.48 10.10
CA LEU A 51 5.76 -0.20 8.98
C LEU A 51 6.48 -0.40 7.64
N GLU A 52 7.70 0.11 7.48
CA GLU A 52 8.46 -0.07 6.24
C GLU A 52 8.75 -1.56 5.97
N GLY A 53 9.09 -2.32 7.01
CA GLY A 53 9.20 -3.78 6.95
C GLY A 53 7.90 -4.45 6.53
N TYR A 54 6.78 -4.09 7.16
CA TYR A 54 5.46 -4.60 6.83
C TYR A 54 5.07 -4.32 5.37
N LEU A 55 5.30 -3.09 4.89
CA LEU A 55 5.02 -2.71 3.51
C LEU A 55 5.89 -3.46 2.51
N SER A 56 7.15 -3.69 2.86
CA SER A 56 8.09 -4.45 2.02
C SER A 56 7.66 -5.91 1.89
N GLU A 57 7.34 -6.57 3.00
CA GLU A 57 6.81 -7.93 3.00
C GLU A 57 5.50 -8.03 2.21
N LEU A 58 4.57 -7.09 2.43
CA LEU A 58 3.30 -7.08 1.71
C LEU A 58 3.48 -6.92 0.20
N LEU A 59 4.43 -6.09 -0.22
CA LEU A 59 4.75 -5.88 -1.63
C LEU A 59 5.39 -7.13 -2.25
N GLU A 60 6.27 -7.82 -1.53
CA GLU A 60 6.85 -9.11 -1.95
C GLU A 60 5.75 -10.17 -2.10
N GLU A 61 4.89 -10.34 -1.09
CA GLU A 61 3.77 -11.29 -1.12
C GLU A 61 2.81 -11.05 -2.31
N ILE A 62 2.55 -9.79 -2.66
CA ILE A 62 1.72 -9.40 -3.81
C ILE A 62 2.47 -9.72 -5.12
N ASN A 63 3.75 -9.34 -5.21
CA ASN A 63 4.52 -9.52 -6.43
C ASN A 63 4.78 -11.00 -6.78
N GLU A 64 4.89 -11.89 -5.79
CA GLU A 64 5.10 -13.33 -5.97
C GLU A 64 3.87 -14.09 -6.49
N LYS A 65 2.67 -13.50 -6.41
CA LYS A 65 1.44 -14.20 -6.83
C LYS A 65 1.35 -14.31 -8.34
N GLU A 66 1.23 -15.53 -8.85
CA GLU A 66 1.11 -15.81 -10.29
C GLU A 66 -0.21 -15.31 -10.90
N GLN A 67 -1.29 -15.23 -10.11
CA GLN A 67 -2.61 -14.86 -10.59
C GLN A 67 -2.83 -13.35 -10.62
N LYS A 68 -2.23 -12.70 -11.63
CA LYS A 68 -2.44 -11.27 -11.90
C LYS A 68 -3.40 -11.11 -13.07
N ARG A 69 -4.40 -10.22 -12.93
CA ARG A 69 -5.27 -9.85 -14.05
C ARG A 69 -5.11 -8.37 -14.35
N ALA A 70 -4.69 -8.08 -15.57
CA ALA A 70 -4.61 -6.71 -16.08
C ALA A 70 -6.00 -6.20 -16.47
N TYR A 71 -6.27 -4.93 -16.19
CA TYR A 71 -7.48 -4.22 -16.58
C TYR A 71 -7.10 -2.87 -17.16
N GLY A 72 -7.80 -2.48 -18.23
CA GLY A 72 -7.78 -1.11 -18.72
C GLY A 72 -8.80 -0.25 -17.99
N PHE A 73 -8.54 1.06 -17.92
CA PHE A 73 -9.56 2.01 -17.53
C PHE A 73 -10.68 2.03 -18.58
N VAL A 74 -11.93 1.97 -18.13
CA VAL A 74 -13.07 2.11 -19.03
C VAL A 74 -13.13 3.53 -19.58
N ARG A 75 -12.75 4.53 -18.78
CA ARG A 75 -12.65 5.96 -19.14
C ARG A 75 -11.64 6.68 -18.22
N GLU A 76 -10.98 7.69 -18.76
CA GLU A 76 -10.07 8.60 -18.03
C GLU A 76 -10.81 9.58 -17.10
N THR A 77 -12.14 9.61 -17.14
CA THR A 77 -12.97 10.44 -16.25
C THR A 77 -13.41 9.71 -14.99
N THR A 78 -12.96 8.47 -14.77
CA THR A 78 -13.31 7.76 -13.54
C THR A 78 -12.61 8.39 -12.34
N GLU A 79 -13.27 8.38 -11.19
CA GLU A 79 -12.73 8.92 -9.94
C GLU A 79 -11.37 8.32 -9.59
N PHE A 80 -11.19 7.01 -9.83
CA PHE A 80 -9.92 6.34 -9.60
C PHE A 80 -8.82 6.79 -10.56
N TYR A 81 -9.13 6.99 -11.85
CA TYR A 81 -8.16 7.53 -12.79
C TYR A 81 -7.69 8.94 -12.39
N ARG A 82 -8.62 9.81 -12.02
CA ARG A 82 -8.30 11.18 -11.57
C ARG A 82 -7.48 11.20 -10.28
N ALA A 83 -7.78 10.28 -9.36
CA ALA A 83 -6.97 10.10 -8.16
C ALA A 83 -5.52 9.73 -8.51
N LEU A 84 -5.32 8.76 -9.40
CA LEU A 84 -4.00 8.31 -9.83
C LEU A 84 -3.20 9.42 -10.55
N GLU A 85 -3.86 10.19 -11.42
CA GLU A 85 -3.25 11.37 -12.06
C GLU A 85 -2.74 12.38 -11.01
N SER A 86 -3.56 12.66 -9.99
CA SER A 86 -3.17 13.54 -8.88
C SER A 86 -2.05 12.94 -8.03
N TYR A 87 -2.08 11.63 -7.75
CA TYR A 87 -1.02 10.96 -6.97
C TYR A 87 0.33 10.99 -7.67
N ASN A 88 0.35 10.83 -9.00
CA ASN A 88 1.57 10.86 -9.78
C ASN A 88 2.21 12.27 -9.79
N GLN A 89 1.37 13.32 -9.78
CA GLN A 89 1.81 14.72 -9.75
C GLN A 89 2.28 15.16 -8.36
N ASP A 90 1.48 14.89 -7.33
CA ASP A 90 1.73 15.40 -5.98
C ASP A 90 2.71 14.52 -5.18
N GLN A 91 2.70 13.21 -5.44
CA GLN A 91 3.50 12.19 -4.75
C GLN A 91 3.38 12.18 -3.22
N ASP A 92 2.32 12.79 -2.68
CA ASP A 92 2.01 12.81 -1.26
C ASP A 92 0.53 12.48 -1.05
N LEU A 93 0.25 11.22 -0.69
CA LEU A 93 -1.09 10.73 -0.39
C LEU A 93 -1.68 11.36 0.89
N SER A 94 -0.85 11.82 1.82
CA SER A 94 -1.30 12.25 3.16
C SER A 94 -2.10 13.55 3.15
N ILE A 95 -1.75 14.44 2.23
CA ILE A 95 -2.44 15.73 2.02
C ILE A 95 -3.42 15.68 0.83
N ASN A 96 -3.39 14.61 0.04
CA ASN A 96 -4.20 14.49 -1.17
C ASN A 96 -5.63 14.04 -0.84
N LEU A 97 -6.60 14.91 -1.13
CA LEU A 97 -8.02 14.66 -0.85
C LEU A 97 -8.57 13.42 -1.58
N PHE A 98 -8.03 13.08 -2.74
CA PHE A 98 -8.46 11.89 -3.48
C PHE A 98 -8.18 10.60 -2.70
N ALA A 99 -7.14 10.55 -1.87
CA ALA A 99 -6.85 9.37 -1.05
C ALA A 99 -8.01 9.04 -0.10
N SER A 100 -8.62 10.06 0.50
CA SER A 100 -9.80 9.88 1.35
C SER A 100 -11.06 9.62 0.54
N ASN A 101 -11.21 10.20 -0.65
CA ASN A 101 -12.36 9.91 -1.52
C ASN A 101 -12.37 8.44 -1.98
N ILE A 102 -11.23 7.92 -2.40
CA ILE A 102 -11.09 6.50 -2.80
C ILE A 102 -11.38 5.57 -1.62
N ALA A 103 -10.92 5.90 -0.40
CA ALA A 103 -11.22 5.13 0.80
C ALA A 103 -12.74 5.11 1.12
N ASN A 104 -13.41 6.26 1.03
CA ASN A 104 -14.86 6.34 1.22
C ASN A 104 -15.63 5.59 0.12
N ARG A 105 -15.19 5.69 -1.13
CA ARG A 105 -15.78 4.92 -2.23
C ARG A 105 -15.63 3.41 -2.03
N LEU A 106 -14.50 2.96 -1.48
CA LEU A 106 -14.31 1.56 -1.10
C LEU A 106 -15.32 1.16 -0.01
N LEU A 107 -15.49 1.98 1.04
CA LEU A 107 -16.51 1.76 2.06
C LEU A 107 -17.92 1.64 1.47
N ASP A 108 -18.32 2.54 0.56
CA ASP A 108 -19.64 2.50 -0.08
C ASP A 108 -19.88 1.18 -0.82
N LYS A 109 -18.85 0.70 -1.53
CA LYS A 109 -18.90 -0.58 -2.25
C LYS A 109 -18.97 -1.77 -1.31
N GLU A 110 -18.29 -1.72 -0.18
CA GLU A 110 -18.36 -2.75 0.86
C GLU A 110 -19.74 -2.79 1.52
N VAL A 111 -20.32 -1.62 1.85
CA VAL A 111 -21.67 -1.51 2.40
C VAL A 111 -22.72 -2.01 1.39
N GLU A 112 -22.57 -1.69 0.11
CA GLU A 112 -23.44 -2.21 -0.95
C GLU A 112 -23.32 -3.74 -1.08
N THR A 113 -22.10 -4.27 -1.04
CA THR A 113 -21.83 -5.71 -1.12
C THR A 113 -22.39 -6.45 0.09
N ASP A 114 -22.22 -5.93 1.30
CA ASP A 114 -22.76 -6.52 2.53
C ASP A 114 -24.29 -6.52 2.55
N LYS A 115 -24.95 -5.49 2.01
CA LYS A 115 -26.42 -5.52 1.84
C LYS A 115 -26.88 -6.63 0.89
N ASN A 116 -26.16 -6.84 -0.21
CA ASN A 116 -26.55 -7.77 -1.26
C ASN A 116 -26.23 -9.24 -0.89
N TYR A 117 -25.14 -9.47 -0.15
CA TYR A 117 -24.59 -10.81 0.10
C TYR A 117 -24.42 -11.15 1.60
N GLY A 118 -24.60 -10.20 2.51
CA GLY A 118 -24.41 -10.37 3.96
C GLY A 118 -25.31 -11.45 4.57
N HIS A 119 -26.49 -11.67 4.00
CA HIS A 119 -27.44 -12.70 4.42
C HIS A 119 -27.05 -14.13 4.01
N LEU A 120 -26.08 -14.32 3.11
CA LEU A 120 -25.70 -15.64 2.58
C LEU A 120 -24.66 -16.37 3.44
N GLY A 121 -24.11 -15.72 4.47
CA GLY A 121 -23.21 -16.35 5.44
C GLY A 121 -23.95 -17.31 6.37
N LYS A 122 -23.89 -18.61 6.07
CA LYS A 122 -24.59 -19.74 6.75
C LYS A 122 -24.31 -19.95 8.26
N SER A 123 -23.76 -18.98 8.98
CA SER A 123 -23.50 -19.13 10.43
C SER A 123 -23.61 -17.84 11.24
N GLY A 124 -24.11 -16.72 10.68
CA GLY A 124 -24.23 -15.46 11.41
C GLY A 124 -22.90 -14.84 11.89
N LYS A 125 -21.75 -15.42 11.51
CA LYS A 125 -20.37 -14.99 11.81
C LYS A 125 -19.60 -14.57 10.54
N GLY A 126 -20.33 -14.18 9.49
CA GLY A 126 -19.89 -14.39 8.10
C GLY A 126 -19.09 -13.30 7.40
N HIS A 127 -18.98 -12.08 7.91
CA HIS A 127 -18.16 -11.05 7.25
C HIS A 127 -17.35 -10.28 8.27
N VAL A 128 -16.05 -10.14 8.01
CA VAL A 128 -15.20 -9.20 8.72
C VAL A 128 -15.73 -7.80 8.36
N LYS A 129 -16.36 -7.12 9.33
CA LYS A 129 -16.98 -5.81 9.13
C LYS A 129 -16.00 -4.66 9.29
N LYS A 130 -14.75 -4.95 9.68
CA LYS A 130 -13.71 -3.97 9.97
C LYS A 130 -12.43 -4.36 9.27
N GLY A 131 -11.87 -3.42 8.54
CA GLY A 131 -10.62 -3.61 7.84
C GLY A 131 -9.83 -2.31 7.80
N SER A 132 -8.69 -2.40 7.12
CA SER A 132 -7.87 -1.25 6.78
C SER A 132 -7.78 -1.14 5.28
N PHE A 133 -7.82 0.10 4.79
CA PHE A 133 -7.43 0.41 3.44
C PHE A 133 -6.11 1.17 3.49
N LEU A 134 -5.06 0.48 3.07
CA LEU A 134 -3.70 0.97 3.03
C LEU A 134 -3.40 1.38 1.59
N GLN A 135 -3.01 2.63 1.40
CA GLN A 135 -2.58 3.15 0.10
C GLN A 135 -1.12 3.56 0.24
N PHE A 136 -0.28 3.18 -0.71
CA PHE A 136 1.08 3.68 -0.75
C PHE A 136 1.61 3.84 -2.18
N LEU A 137 2.40 4.90 -2.34
CA LEU A 137 3.23 5.14 -3.52
C LEU A 137 4.63 4.62 -3.22
N TYR A 138 5.21 3.92 -4.17
CA TYR A 138 6.55 3.38 -4.04
C TYR A 138 7.29 3.44 -5.37
N ARG A 139 8.60 3.30 -5.30
CA ARG A 139 9.50 3.43 -6.46
C ARG A 139 10.12 2.08 -6.78
N GLU A 140 9.95 1.62 -8.02
CA GLU A 140 10.64 0.47 -8.60
C GLU A 140 11.55 0.98 -9.72
N GLY A 141 12.83 1.19 -9.40
CA GLY A 141 13.78 1.84 -10.31
C GLY A 141 13.43 3.32 -10.54
N SER A 142 13.18 3.70 -11.79
CA SER A 142 12.76 5.06 -12.16
C SER A 142 11.24 5.25 -12.17
N LEU A 143 10.48 4.16 -12.06
CA LEU A 143 9.02 4.20 -12.12
C LEU A 143 8.43 4.38 -10.73
N ILE A 144 7.38 5.16 -10.67
CA ILE A 144 6.50 5.23 -9.50
C ILE A 144 5.36 4.25 -9.75
N SER A 145 4.91 3.61 -8.68
CA SER A 145 3.76 2.72 -8.70
C SER A 145 2.86 3.07 -7.52
N TYR A 146 1.57 2.88 -7.71
CA TYR A 146 0.55 2.98 -6.67
C TYR A 146 0.10 1.58 -6.27
N LEU A 147 -0.03 1.34 -4.96
CA LEU A 147 -0.67 0.15 -4.42
C LEU A 147 -1.77 0.54 -3.44
N GLY A 148 -3.00 0.11 -3.73
CA GLY A 148 -4.12 0.15 -2.79
C GLY A 148 -4.45 -1.26 -2.29
N VAL A 149 -4.40 -1.48 -0.98
CA VAL A 149 -4.63 -2.78 -0.34
C VAL A 149 -5.73 -2.67 0.69
N LYS A 150 -6.80 -3.43 0.51
CA LYS A 150 -7.80 -3.69 1.54
C LYS A 150 -7.32 -4.88 2.38
N LEU A 151 -7.07 -4.66 3.66
CA LEU A 151 -6.67 -5.65 4.66
C LEU A 151 -7.86 -5.97 5.56
N GLU A 152 -8.24 -7.24 5.68
CA GLU A 152 -9.23 -7.66 6.66
C GLU A 152 -8.59 -7.75 8.04
N HIS A 153 -9.24 -7.18 9.06
CA HIS A 153 -8.71 -7.28 10.42
C HIS A 153 -8.97 -8.66 11.02
N GLN A 154 -8.02 -9.12 11.83
CA GLN A 154 -8.21 -10.31 12.66
C GLN A 154 -8.51 -9.91 14.10
N VAL A 155 -9.35 -10.70 14.75
CA VAL A 155 -9.67 -10.54 16.18
C VAL A 155 -8.68 -11.38 16.97
N PHE A 156 -7.99 -10.76 17.92
CA PHE A 156 -7.07 -11.45 18.84
C PHE A 156 -7.41 -11.08 20.30
N LEU A 157 -7.00 -11.93 21.23
CA LEU A 157 -7.15 -11.68 22.67
C LEU A 157 -5.83 -11.12 23.18
N ASP A 158 -5.86 -9.92 23.74
CA ASP A 158 -4.68 -9.30 24.33
C ASP A 158 -4.36 -9.94 25.69
N GLU A 159 -3.10 -10.30 25.94
CA GLU A 159 -2.70 -11.01 27.17
C GLU A 159 -2.56 -10.10 28.40
N VAL A 160 -2.49 -8.78 28.21
CA VAL A 160 -2.34 -7.81 29.29
C VAL A 160 -3.71 -7.50 29.90
N ASP A 161 -4.71 -7.25 29.04
CA ASP A 161 -6.05 -6.86 29.48
C ASP A 161 -7.14 -7.92 29.24
N PHE A 162 -6.81 -9.04 28.59
CA PHE A 162 -7.74 -10.11 28.20
C PHE A 162 -8.97 -9.60 27.43
N LYS A 163 -8.83 -8.48 26.71
CA LYS A 163 -9.87 -7.94 25.83
C LYS A 163 -9.60 -8.34 24.40
N LYS A 164 -10.71 -8.51 23.66
CA LYS A 164 -10.64 -8.70 22.21
C LYS A 164 -10.18 -7.40 21.57
N LYS A 165 -9.05 -7.44 20.88
CA LYS A 165 -8.54 -6.38 20.04
C LYS A 165 -8.67 -6.76 18.57
N ILE A 166 -8.68 -5.75 17.72
CA ILE A 166 -8.84 -5.88 16.28
C ILE A 166 -7.66 -5.11 15.67
N GLY A 167 -6.95 -5.73 14.73
CA GLY A 167 -5.76 -5.10 14.15
C GLY A 167 -5.31 -5.73 12.85
N LEU A 168 -4.21 -5.18 12.33
CA LEU A 168 -3.52 -5.68 11.15
C LEU A 168 -2.82 -7.00 11.48
N SER A 169 -3.00 -7.99 10.63
CA SER A 169 -2.28 -9.25 10.73
C SER A 169 -0.90 -9.13 10.13
N VAL A 170 0.10 -9.63 10.85
CA VAL A 170 1.49 -9.78 10.36
C VAL A 170 1.63 -11.09 9.58
N ALA A 171 1.00 -12.18 10.03
CA ALA A 171 1.00 -13.48 9.37
C ALA A 171 -0.40 -13.85 8.82
N ASN A 172 -0.44 -14.66 7.75
CA ASN A 172 -1.69 -15.12 7.11
C ASN A 172 -2.63 -13.96 6.76
N LYS A 173 -2.08 -12.91 6.15
CA LYS A 173 -2.79 -11.69 5.79
C LYS A 173 -3.93 -12.02 4.81
N ILE A 174 -5.15 -11.60 5.12
CA ILE A 174 -6.29 -11.67 4.19
C ILE A 174 -6.46 -10.28 3.60
N TYR A 175 -6.21 -10.15 2.29
CA TYR A 175 -6.28 -8.86 1.62
C TYR A 175 -6.79 -8.93 0.19
N LYS A 176 -7.10 -7.77 -0.39
CA LYS A 176 -7.29 -7.57 -1.83
C LYS A 176 -6.46 -6.37 -2.26
N ALA A 177 -5.74 -6.49 -3.38
CA ALA A 177 -4.77 -5.48 -3.80
C ALA A 177 -5.04 -4.99 -5.24
N CYS A 178 -4.76 -3.71 -5.45
CA CYS A 178 -4.82 -3.03 -6.74
C CYS A 178 -3.50 -2.29 -6.95
N LYS A 179 -2.68 -2.80 -7.85
CA LYS A 179 -1.40 -2.18 -8.27
C LYS A 179 -1.64 -1.38 -9.55
N VAL A 180 -1.06 -0.19 -9.63
CA VAL A 180 -1.02 0.61 -10.85
C VAL A 180 0.40 1.05 -11.10
N ASP A 181 0.93 0.70 -12.27
CA ASP A 181 2.23 1.16 -12.72
C ASP A 181 2.02 2.33 -13.68
N TYR A 182 2.70 3.45 -13.42
CA TYR A 182 2.67 4.61 -14.31
C TYR A 182 3.73 4.43 -15.39
N ASP A 183 3.32 4.45 -16.66
CA ASP A 183 4.27 4.57 -17.78
C ASP A 183 4.79 6.02 -17.90
N ALA A 184 5.87 6.24 -18.64
CA ALA A 184 6.46 7.55 -18.92
C ALA A 184 5.44 8.56 -19.50
N ASP A 185 4.43 8.08 -20.22
CA ASP A 185 3.34 8.87 -20.78
C ASP A 185 2.11 9.00 -19.85
N CYS A 186 2.22 8.58 -18.58
CA CYS A 186 1.13 8.53 -17.60
C CYS A 186 -0.07 7.64 -18.01
N ASN A 187 0.08 6.81 -19.03
CA ASN A 187 -0.88 5.80 -19.45
C ASN A 187 -0.81 4.61 -18.48
N GLY A 188 -1.34 4.78 -17.27
CA GLY A 188 -1.23 3.79 -16.20
C GLY A 188 -1.83 2.44 -16.61
N GLN A 189 -1.08 1.35 -16.42
CA GLN A 189 -1.64 -0.01 -16.51
C GLN A 189 -2.09 -0.44 -15.11
N VAL A 190 -3.36 -0.87 -14.99
CA VAL A 190 -3.93 -1.34 -13.72
C VAL A 190 -3.85 -2.86 -13.66
N PHE A 191 -3.14 -3.37 -12.66
CA PHE A 191 -3.12 -4.77 -12.31
C PHE A 191 -3.98 -4.97 -11.05
N LEU A 192 -5.09 -5.68 -11.19
CA LEU A 192 -5.90 -6.07 -10.03
C LEU A 192 -5.53 -7.50 -9.63
N GLU A 193 -5.25 -7.67 -8.34
CA GLU A 193 -5.12 -8.98 -7.72
C GLU A 193 -6.42 -9.27 -6.97
N ARG A 194 -7.19 -10.23 -7.50
CA ARG A 194 -8.42 -10.71 -6.87
C ARG A 194 -8.12 -11.93 -6.00
N PHE A 195 -8.73 -11.96 -4.82
CA PHE A 195 -9.06 -13.17 -4.06
C PHE A 195 -10.59 -13.31 -4.04
#